data_AF-A0A7I4FFL5-F1
#
_entry.id   AF-A0A7I4FFL5-F1
#
_cell.length_a   1.000
_cell.length_b   1.000
_cell.length_c   1.000
_cell.angle_alpha   90.00
_cell.angle_beta   90.00
_cell.angle_gamma   90.00
#
_symmetry.space_group_name_H-M   'P 1'
#
loop_
_entity.id
_entity.type
_entity.pdbx_description
1 polymer ?
#
loop_
_entity_poly.entity_id
_entity_poly.type
_entity_poly.pdbx_seq_one_letter_code
_entity_poly.pdbx_strand_id
1 'polypeptide(L)'
;MDDHPGGDDVLLQTAGKDASEEFDDVGHSKSAIEQLKDFYVGECSEVLEKKLESVTDAKPAAKDPPTSTNGAGFYSKILQFLVPLMLLGVAVALRKYSKKTADAKY
;
A
#
# COMPACT_ATOMS: atom_id res chain seq x y z
N MET A 1 -9.24 -5.83 11.81
CA MET A 1 -9.43 -6.10 10.37
C MET A 1 -8.15 -6.66 9.75
N ASP A 2 -7.08 -6.76 10.53
CA ASP A 2 -5.75 -7.22 10.09
C ASP A 2 -5.59 -8.76 10.03
N ASP A 3 -6.59 -9.51 10.52
CA ASP A 3 -6.53 -10.99 10.57
C ASP A 3 -7.00 -11.68 9.28
N HIS A 4 -7.36 -10.90 8.25
CA HIS A 4 -7.69 -11.47 6.94
C HIS A 4 -6.39 -11.73 6.14
N PRO A 5 -6.10 -12.98 5.73
CA PRO A 5 -4.86 -13.30 5.01
C PRO A 5 -4.68 -12.55 3.68
N GLY A 6 -5.79 -12.10 3.07
CA GLY A 6 -5.79 -11.29 1.85
C GLY A 6 -5.60 -9.78 2.07
N GLY A 7 -5.43 -9.33 3.31
CA GLY A 7 -5.37 -7.91 3.68
C GLY A 7 -6.76 -7.29 3.96
N ASP A 8 -6.77 -6.10 4.55
CA ASP A 8 -7.98 -5.35 4.90
C ASP A 8 -8.54 -4.53 3.73
N ASP A 9 -7.69 -4.17 2.76
CA ASP A 9 -8.07 -3.41 1.55
C ASP A 9 -9.27 -4.02 0.82
N VAL A 10 -9.26 -5.34 0.64
CA VAL A 10 -10.33 -6.06 -0.08
C VAL A 10 -11.65 -6.08 0.69
N LEU A 11 -11.59 -6.13 2.03
CA LEU A 11 -12.78 -6.03 2.88
C LEU A 11 -13.35 -4.61 2.87
N LEU A 12 -12.50 -3.60 2.82
CA LEU A 12 -12.91 -2.19 2.75
C LEU A 12 -13.55 -1.84 1.40
N GLN A 13 -13.09 -2.46 0.31
CA GLN A 13 -13.62 -2.21 -1.04
C GLN A 13 -15.03 -2.78 -1.22
N THR A 14 -15.33 -3.90 -0.57
CA THR A 14 -16.63 -4.58 -0.63
C THR A 14 -17.52 -4.30 0.58
N ALA A 15 -17.02 -3.53 1.56
CA ALA A 15 -17.79 -3.16 2.75
C ALA A 15 -19.14 -2.52 2.38
N GLY A 16 -20.21 -3.07 2.94
CA GLY A 16 -21.57 -2.57 2.72
C GLY A 16 -22.15 -2.95 1.35
N LYS A 17 -21.56 -3.93 0.66
CA LYS A 17 -22.11 -4.57 -0.54
C LYS A 17 -22.21 -6.07 -0.31
N ASP A 18 -23.00 -6.74 -1.15
CA ASP A 18 -22.90 -8.18 -1.29
C ASP A 18 -21.58 -8.51 -2.00
N ALA A 19 -20.76 -9.35 -1.38
CA ALA A 19 -19.43 -9.76 -1.85
C ALA A 19 -19.37 -11.28 -2.10
N SER A 20 -20.52 -11.92 -2.29
CA SER A 20 -20.63 -13.38 -2.45
C SER A 20 -19.87 -13.86 -3.69
N GLU A 21 -19.96 -13.13 -4.81
CA GLU A 21 -19.23 -13.45 -6.05
C GLU A 21 -17.71 -13.35 -5.85
N GLU A 22 -17.22 -12.24 -5.29
CA GLU A 22 -15.80 -12.06 -5.02
C GLU A 22 -15.26 -13.08 -4.01
N PHE A 23 -16.07 -13.49 -3.04
CA PHE A 23 -15.69 -14.52 -2.07
C PHE A 23 -15.53 -15.90 -2.71
N ASP A 24 -16.46 -16.28 -3.60
CA ASP A 24 -16.45 -17.57 -4.30
C ASP A 24 -15.36 -17.63 -5.38
N ASP A 25 -15.15 -16.54 -6.11
CA ASP A 25 -14.13 -16.44 -7.18
C ASP A 25 -12.70 -16.62 -6.68
N VAL A 26 -12.42 -16.17 -5.44
CA VAL A 26 -11.11 -16.36 -4.81
C VAL A 26 -10.89 -17.82 -4.39
N GLY A 27 -11.97 -18.60 -4.20
CA GLY A 27 -11.89 -20.00 -3.83
C GLY A 27 -11.42 -20.22 -2.39
N HIS A 28 -12.08 -19.56 -1.43
CA HIS A 28 -11.74 -19.68 -0.01
C HIS A 28 -11.82 -21.13 0.50
N SER A 29 -10.86 -21.51 1.36
CA SER A 29 -10.80 -22.86 1.93
C SER A 29 -11.97 -23.14 2.88
N LYS A 30 -12.25 -24.42 3.15
CA LYS A 30 -13.29 -24.83 4.12
C LYS A 30 -13.11 -24.22 5.51
N SER A 31 -11.86 -24.01 5.94
CA SER A 31 -11.56 -23.37 7.22
C SER A 31 -11.91 -21.87 7.20
N ALA A 32 -11.71 -21.18 6.08
CA ALA A 32 -12.12 -19.78 5.93
C ALA A 32 -13.65 -19.63 5.94
N ILE A 33 -14.36 -20.56 5.29
CA ILE A 33 -15.83 -20.62 5.33
C ILE A 33 -16.33 -20.91 6.75
N GLU A 34 -15.60 -21.70 7.54
CA GLU A 34 -15.93 -21.95 8.94
C GLU A 34 -15.74 -20.70 9.79
N GLN A 35 -14.62 -19.98 9.62
CA GLN A 35 -14.35 -18.70 10.29
C GLN A 35 -15.40 -17.63 9.96
N LEU A 36 -15.95 -17.62 8.73
CA LEU A 36 -17.02 -16.68 8.35
C LEU A 36 -18.24 -16.78 9.28
N LYS A 37 -18.54 -17.97 9.80
CA LYS A 37 -19.69 -18.20 10.69
C LYS A 37 -19.54 -17.48 12.03
N ASP A 38 -18.31 -17.32 12.52
CA ASP A 38 -18.03 -16.63 13.78
C ASP A 38 -18.34 -15.12 13.68
N PHE A 39 -18.33 -14.56 12.46
CA PHE A 39 -18.62 -13.16 12.17
C PHE A 39 -20.06 -12.92 11.68
N TYR A 40 -20.91 -13.94 11.71
CA TYR A 40 -22.30 -13.81 11.28
C TYR A 40 -23.14 -13.02 12.31
N VAL A 41 -23.76 -11.93 11.86
CA VAL A 41 -24.59 -11.05 12.72
C VAL A 41 -26.08 -11.15 12.39
N GLY A 42 -26.46 -11.48 11.15
CA GLY A 42 -27.85 -11.60 10.70
C GLY A 42 -27.98 -11.52 9.18
N GLU A 43 -29.22 -11.54 8.68
CA GLU A 43 -29.54 -11.44 7.24
C GLU A 43 -30.08 -10.05 6.87
N CYS A 44 -29.75 -9.57 5.68
CA CYS A 44 -30.37 -8.39 5.11
C CYS A 44 -31.78 -8.75 4.59
N SER A 45 -32.75 -7.87 4.81
CA SER A 45 -34.07 -8.05 4.21
C SER A 45 -34.09 -7.54 2.77
N GLU A 46 -34.87 -8.19 1.89
CA GLU A 46 -34.99 -7.83 0.46
C GLU A 46 -35.34 -6.34 0.23
N VAL A 47 -36.04 -5.72 1.20
CA VAL A 47 -36.39 -4.29 1.17
C VAL A 47 -35.17 -3.38 1.35
N LEU A 48 -34.17 -3.83 2.12
CA LEU A 48 -32.92 -3.11 2.36
C LEU A 48 -31.95 -3.27 1.19
N GLU A 49 -31.89 -4.44 0.56
CA GLU A 49 -31.03 -4.70 -0.59
C GLU A 49 -31.34 -3.76 -1.75
N LYS A 50 -32.63 -3.63 -2.10
CA LYS A 50 -33.11 -2.71 -3.15
C LYS A 50 -32.87 -1.24 -2.83
N LYS A 51 -32.88 -0.87 -1.54
CA LYS A 51 -32.54 0.49 -1.08
C LYS A 51 -31.04 0.74 -1.27
N LEU A 52 -30.19 -0.24 -1.00
CA LEU A 52 -28.74 -0.11 -1.07
C LEU A 52 -28.27 0.04 -2.53
N GLU A 53 -28.83 -0.75 -3.45
CA GLU A 53 -28.60 -0.60 -4.90
C GLU A 53 -28.95 0.80 -5.41
N SER A 54 -30.04 1.40 -4.90
CA SER A 54 -30.45 2.76 -5.29
C SER A 54 -29.58 3.88 -4.69
N VAL A 55 -28.73 3.56 -3.70
CA VAL A 55 -27.85 4.52 -3.03
C VAL A 55 -26.40 4.37 -3.51
N THR A 56 -26.03 3.25 -4.13
CA THR A 56 -24.68 3.01 -4.65
C THR A 56 -24.27 3.86 -5.86
N ASP A 57 -25.20 4.59 -6.48
CA ASP A 57 -24.88 5.64 -7.48
C ASP A 57 -24.33 6.93 -6.84
N ALA A 58 -24.50 7.11 -5.53
CA ALA A 58 -23.78 8.12 -4.79
C ALA A 58 -22.35 7.61 -4.59
N LYS A 59 -21.49 7.96 -5.56
CA LYS A 59 -20.03 8.04 -5.47
C LYS A 59 -19.54 7.69 -4.07
N PRO A 60 -18.83 6.57 -3.88
CA PRO A 60 -18.12 6.35 -2.63
C PRO A 60 -17.35 7.63 -2.39
N ALA A 61 -17.55 8.25 -1.23
CA ALA A 61 -16.58 9.17 -0.71
C ALA A 61 -15.31 8.32 -0.67
N ALA A 62 -14.52 8.46 -1.74
CA ALA A 62 -13.14 8.08 -1.76
C ALA A 62 -12.63 8.75 -0.49
N LYS A 63 -12.41 7.94 0.55
CA LYS A 63 -11.20 8.13 1.34
C LYS A 63 -10.17 8.36 0.25
N ASP A 64 -9.63 9.57 0.26
CA ASP A 64 -8.74 10.01 -0.79
C ASP A 64 -7.89 8.80 -1.22
N PRO A 65 -7.56 8.62 -2.52
CA PRO A 65 -6.36 7.84 -2.80
C PRO A 65 -5.29 8.33 -1.81
N PRO A 66 -4.28 7.54 -1.41
CA PRO A 66 -3.09 8.16 -0.85
C PRO A 66 -2.60 9.18 -1.89
N THR A 67 -3.12 10.41 -1.79
CA THR A 67 -2.80 11.57 -2.55
C THR A 67 -1.51 11.92 -1.87
N SER A 68 -0.47 11.29 -2.40
CA SER A 68 0.85 11.87 -2.52
C SER A 68 1.12 12.82 -1.37
N THR A 69 1.64 12.28 -0.26
CA THR A 69 2.36 13.13 0.68
C THR A 69 3.61 13.59 -0.04
N ASN A 70 3.41 14.70 -0.74
CA ASN A 70 4.32 15.73 -1.19
C ASN A 70 5.77 15.48 -0.78
N GLY A 71 6.61 15.12 -1.74
CA GLY A 71 8.04 15.50 -1.79
C GLY A 71 8.96 15.08 -0.63
N ALA A 72 8.48 14.43 0.42
CA ALA A 72 9.32 14.09 1.56
C ALA A 72 9.91 12.68 1.41
N GLY A 73 9.12 11.71 0.93
CA GLY A 73 9.53 10.31 0.83
C GLY A 73 10.52 10.01 -0.30
N PHE A 74 10.25 10.52 -1.51
CA PHE A 74 11.10 10.25 -2.67
C PHE A 74 12.45 10.99 -2.59
N TYR A 75 12.44 12.24 -2.16
CA TYR A 75 13.67 13.03 -1.95
C TYR A 75 14.48 12.49 -0.77
N SER A 76 13.83 11.97 0.28
CA SER A 76 14.54 11.27 1.36
C SER A 76 15.27 10.02 0.87
N LYS A 77 14.68 9.25 -0.06
CA LYS A 77 15.34 8.08 -0.65
C LYS A 77 16.47 8.48 -1.61
N ILE A 78 16.25 9.45 -2.50
CA ILE A 78 17.29 9.89 -3.43
C ILE A 78 18.48 10.52 -2.68
N LEU A 79 18.22 11.32 -1.65
CA LEU A 79 19.26 12.00 -0.86
C LEU A 79 20.05 11.01 0.00
N GLN A 80 19.40 9.97 0.54
CA GLN A 80 20.05 8.91 1.30
C GLN A 80 21.09 8.13 0.48
N PHE A 81 20.89 7.97 -0.83
CA PHE A 81 21.90 7.36 -1.72
C PHE A 81 22.90 8.39 -2.28
N LEU A 82 22.48 9.62 -2.52
CA LEU A 82 23.30 10.67 -3.14
C LEU A 82 24.40 11.20 -2.20
N VAL A 83 24.11 11.37 -0.90
CA VAL A 83 25.09 11.86 0.08
C VAL A 83 26.30 10.92 0.23
N PRO A 84 26.14 9.59 0.48
CA PRO A 84 27.29 8.70 0.55
C PRO A 84 28.01 8.56 -0.80
N LEU A 85 27.30 8.60 -1.94
CA LEU A 85 27.92 8.57 -3.27
C LEU A 85 28.78 9.83 -3.54
N MET A 86 28.28 11.01 -3.12
CA MET A 86 29.00 12.27 -3.27
C MET A 86 30.24 12.33 -2.37
N LEU A 87 30.13 11.89 -1.10
CA LEU A 87 31.28 11.79 -0.19
C LEU A 87 32.34 10.81 -0.71
N LEU A 88 31.91 9.66 -1.26
CA LEU A 88 32.81 8.70 -1.89
C LEU A 88 33.51 9.30 -3.12
N GLY A 89 32.77 10.03 -3.96
CA GLY A 89 33.32 10.72 -5.13
C GLY A 89 34.37 11.77 -4.76
N VAL A 90 34.07 12.61 -3.76
CA VAL A 90 35.01 13.62 -3.23
C VAL A 90 36.25 12.95 -2.63
N ALA A 91 36.09 11.88 -1.85
CA ALA A 91 37.22 11.14 -1.28
C ALA A 91 38.14 10.53 -2.37
N VAL A 92 37.57 9.96 -3.43
CA VAL A 92 38.34 9.43 -4.58
C VAL A 92 39.05 10.55 -5.33
N ALA A 93 38.37 11.69 -5.55
CA ALA A 93 38.97 12.86 -6.19
C ALA A 93 40.15 13.38 -5.36
N LEU A 94 39.95 13.65 -4.07
CA LEU A 94 41.01 14.06 -3.15
C LEU A 94 42.15 13.04 -3.14
N ARG A 95 41.88 11.73 -3.14
CA ARG A 95 42.93 10.71 -3.22
C ARG A 95 43.73 10.79 -4.52
N LYS A 96 43.08 11.02 -5.66
CA LYS A 96 43.77 11.20 -6.96
C LYS A 96 44.59 12.49 -6.98
N TYR A 97 44.06 13.59 -6.44
CA TYR A 97 44.76 14.87 -6.39
C TYR A 97 45.92 14.86 -5.38
N SER A 98 45.75 14.24 -4.21
CA SER A 98 46.82 14.06 -3.21
C SER A 98 47.92 13.12 -3.70
N LYS A 99 47.62 12.14 -4.57
CA LYS A 99 48.67 11.36 -5.26
C LYS A 99 49.40 12.21 -6.30
N LYS A 100 48.67 12.95 -7.13
CA LYS A 100 49.26 13.79 -8.19
C LYS A 100 50.18 14.88 -7.64
N THR A 101 49.86 15.45 -6.47
CA THR A 101 50.72 16.44 -5.79
C THR A 101 51.89 15.80 -5.04
N ALA A 102 51.79 14.53 -4.65
CA ALA A 102 52.92 13.78 -4.09
C ALA A 102 53.95 13.39 -5.17
N ASP A 103 53.50 12.96 -6.35
CA ASP A 103 54.37 12.65 -7.50
C ASP A 103 54.98 13.91 -8.15
N ALA A 104 54.33 15.08 -8.03
CA ALA A 104 54.87 16.35 -8.53
C ALA A 104 55.87 17.02 -7.58
N LYS A 105 56.15 16.40 -6.42
CA LYS A 105 57.07 16.92 -5.40
C LYS A 105 58.37 16.10 -5.27
N TYR A 106 58.61 15.16 -6.19
CA TYR A 106 59.89 14.48 -6.37
C TYR A 106 60.38 14.63 -7.80
#